data_AF-A0A968K6P9-F1
#
_entry.id   AF-A0A968K6P9-F1
#
_cell.length_a   1.000
_cell.length_b   1.000
_cell.length_c   1.000
_cell.angle_alpha   90.00
_cell.angle_beta   90.00
_cell.angle_gamma   90.00
#
_symmetry.space_group_name_H-M   'P 1'
#
loop_
_entity.id
_entity.type
_entity.pdbx_description
1 polymer ?
#
loop_
_entity_poly.entity_id
_entity_poly.type
_entity_poly.pdbx_seq_one_letter_code
_entity_poly.pdbx_strand_id
1 'polypeptide(L)' 'MATIYVMAGEYDKAIDELDYLLSIPSWFSVNQLKLDPFYDPLRNHPGYQELIRKYGSKYST' A
#
# COMPACT_ATOMS: atom_id res chain seq x y z
N MET A 1 10.68 3.93 -2.57
CA MET A 1 10.82 3.42 -3.95
C MET A 1 9.56 2.72 -4.46
N ALA A 2 8.51 2.54 -3.64
CA ALA A 2 7.26 1.88 -4.00
C ALA A 2 6.65 2.33 -5.35
N THR A 3 6.62 3.64 -5.60
CA THR A 3 6.12 4.24 -6.85
C THR A 3 6.87 3.73 -8.08
N ILE A 4 8.19 3.57 -8.01
CA ILE A 4 8.99 3.06 -9.14
C ILE A 4 8.70 1.58 -9.39
N TYR A 5 8.53 0.78 -8.34
CA TYR A 5 8.17 -0.64 -8.47
C TYR A 5 6.77 -0.83 -9.06
N VAL A 6 5.80 0.01 -8.68
CA VAL A 6 4.46 0.01 -9.31
C VAL A 6 4.56 0.34 -10.80
N MET A 7 5.36 1.36 -11.17
CA MET A 7 5.57 1.70 -12.58
C MET A 7 6.31 0.60 -13.37
N ALA A 8 7.21 -0.13 -12.71
CA ALA A 8 7.94 -1.24 -13.30
C ALA A 8 7.12 -2.55 -13.39
N GLY A 9 5.91 -2.59 -12.81
CA GLY A 9 5.08 -3.80 -12.71
C GLY A 9 5.58 -4.82 -11.67
N GLU A 10 6.58 -4.46 -10.86
CA GLU A 10 7.12 -5.29 -9.78
C GLU A 10 6.26 -5.17 -8.52
N TYR A 11 5.03 -5.67 -8.60
CA TYR A 11 4.01 -5.46 -7.57
C TYR A 11 4.39 -6.07 -6.22
N ASP A 12 5.04 -7.23 -6.17
CA ASP A 12 5.49 -7.84 -4.92
C ASP A 12 6.46 -6.91 -4.16
N LYS A 13 7.46 -6.34 -4.84
CA LYS A 13 8.39 -5.38 -4.25
C LYS A 13 7.72 -4.08 -3.83
N ALA A 14 6.72 -3.64 -4.60
CA ALA A 14 5.92 -2.49 -4.23
C ALA A 14 5.15 -2.75 -2.92
N ILE A 15 4.57 -3.94 -2.75
CA ILE A 15 3.86 -4.35 -1.53
C ILE A 15 4.80 -4.39 -0.33
N ASP A 16 6.00 -4.97 -0.45
CA ASP A 16 6.97 -5.03 0.66
C ASP A 16 7.36 -3.63 1.14
N GLU A 17 7.62 -2.72 0.19
CA GLU A 17 7.94 -1.33 0.53
C GLU A 17 6.75 -0.60 1.16
N LEU A 18 5.53 -0.86 0.68
CA LEU A 18 4.30 -0.28 1.25
C LEU A 18 4.04 -0.82 2.67
N ASP A 19 4.33 -2.10 2.95
CA ASP A 19 4.25 -2.66 4.31
C ASP A 19 5.20 -1.92 5.25
N TYR A 20 6.44 -1.73 4.82
CA TYR A 20 7.43 -1.01 5.60
C TYR A 20 7.00 0.44 5.88
N LEU A 21 6.53 1.17 4.84
CA LEU A 21 6.07 2.56 4.98
C LEU A 21 4.86 2.71 5.92
N LEU A 22 3.95 1.73 5.92
CA LEU A 22 2.79 1.69 6.81
C LEU A 22 3.13 1.20 8.23
N SER A 23 4.24 0.48 8.40
CA SER A 23 4.72 0.01 9.71
C SER A 23 5.32 1.12 10.56
N ILE A 24 5.91 2.15 9.92
CA ILE A 24 6.52 3.29 10.59
C ILE A 24 5.53 4.46 10.71
N PRO A 25 5.69 5.34 11.73
CA PRO A 25 4.96 6.60 11.77
C PRO A 25 5.41 7.47 10.58
N SER A 26 4.61 7.48 9.53
CA SER A 26 4.84 8.30 8.34
C SER A 26 3.57 9.04 7.96
N TRP A 27 3.71 9.97 7.03
CA TRP A 27 2.56 10.64 6.40
C TRP A 27 1.75 9.69 5.51
N PHE A 28 2.26 8.47 5.30
CA PHE A 28 1.66 7.48 4.42
C PHE A 28 0.66 6.62 5.19
N SER A 29 -0.58 6.58 4.71
CA SER A 29 -1.66 5.83 5.35
C SER A 29 -2.40 4.93 4.36
N VAL A 30 -3.09 3.92 4.91
CA VAL A 30 -3.96 3.03 4.13
C VAL A 30 -5.02 3.79 3.35
N ASN A 31 -5.50 4.92 3.88
CA ASN A 31 -6.49 5.74 3.20
C ASN A 31 -5.91 6.38 1.92
N GLN A 32 -4.64 6.79 1.92
CA GLN A 32 -3.99 7.27 0.69
C GLN A 32 -3.85 6.15 -0.35
N LEU A 33 -3.49 4.94 0.07
CA LEU A 33 -3.45 3.76 -0.81
C LEU A 33 -4.80 3.42 -1.44
N LYS A 34 -5.91 3.76 -0.79
CA LYS A 34 -7.27 3.56 -1.30
C LYS A 34 -7.74 4.71 -2.20
N LEU A 35 -7.33 5.93 -1.91
CA LEU A 35 -7.79 7.13 -2.62
C LEU A 35 -7.01 7.41 -3.89
N ASP A 36 -5.71 7.07 -3.91
CA ASP A 36 -4.83 7.39 -5.03
C ASP A 36 -4.95 6.34 -6.17
N PRO A 37 -5.40 6.74 -7.38
CA PRO A 37 -5.54 5.83 -8.52
C PRO A 37 -4.20 5.27 -9.01
N PHE A 38 -3.07 5.84 -8.59
CA PHE A 38 -1.75 5.31 -8.92
C PHE A 38 -1.58 3.85 -8.44
N TYR A 39 -2.21 3.48 -7.32
CA TYR A 39 -2.14 2.13 -6.76
C TYR A 39 -3.27 1.22 -7.26
N ASP A 40 -4.10 1.65 -8.23
CA ASP A 40 -5.16 0.83 -8.80
C ASP A 40 -4.67 -0.53 -9.33
N PRO A 41 -3.50 -0.63 -10.00
CA PRO A 41 -2.97 -1.94 -10.44
C PRO A 41 -2.70 -2.90 -9.28
N LEU A 42 -2.36 -2.38 -8.09
CA LEU A 42 -2.12 -3.18 -6.90
C LEU A 42 -3.42 -3.67 -6.24
N ARG A 43 -4.59 -3.06 -6.51
CA ARG A 43 -5.85 -3.42 -5.82
C ARG A 43 -6.25 -4.88 -6.02
N ASN A 44 -5.90 -5.46 -7.17
CA ASN A 44 -6.14 -6.87 -7.47
C ASN A 44 -5.06 -7.80 -6.90
N HIS A 45 -3.98 -7.26 -6.34
CA HIS A 45 -2.89 -8.03 -5.77
C HIS A 45 -3.28 -8.54 -4.37
N PRO A 46 -3.06 -9.84 -4.05
CA PRO A 46 -3.37 -10.39 -2.74
C PRO A 46 -2.62 -9.66 -1.61
N GLY A 47 -1.36 -9.28 -1.85
CA GLY A 47 -0.57 -8.50 -0.89
C GLY A 47 -1.18 -7.14 -0.56
N TYR A 48 -1.82 -6.46 -1.51
CA TYR A 48 -2.51 -5.19 -1.24
C TYR A 48 -3.69 -5.40 -0.28
N GLN A 49 -4.50 -6.43 -0.51
CA GLN A 49 -5.64 -6.76 0.36
C GLN A 49 -5.16 -7.05 1.79
N GLU A 50 -4.01 -7.70 1.94
CA GLU A 50 -3.40 -7.94 3.24
C GLU A 50 -2.96 -6.65 3.92
N LEU A 51 -2.31 -5.72 3.21
CA LEU A 51 -1.96 -4.39 3.74
C LEU A 51 -3.19 -3.63 4.22
N ILE A 52 -4.26 -3.61 3.42
CA ILE A 52 -5.52 -2.96 3.80
C ILE A 52 -6.10 -3.60 5.07
N ARG A 53 -6.09 -4.92 5.19
CA ARG A 53 -6.56 -5.63 6.38
C ARG A 53 -5.70 -5.33 7.61
N LYS A 54 -4.38 -5.35 7.45
CA LYS A 54 -3.38 -5.18 8.53
C LYS A 54 -3.41 -3.77 9.12
N TYR A 55 -3.55 -2.75 8.28
CA TYR A 55 -3.44 -1.35 8.71
C TYR A 55 -4.75 -0.55 8.64
N GLY A 56 -5.79 -1.06 7.96
CA GLY A 56 -7.06 -0.35 7.76
C GLY A 56 -7.92 -0.18 9.01
N SER A 57 -7.64 -0.93 10.07
CA SER A 57 -8.34 -0.81 11.36
C SER A 57 -7.77 0.25 12.29
N LYS A 58 -6.63 0.88 11.96
CA LYS A 58 -5.93 1.78 12.89
C LYS A 58 -6.58 3.15 13.09
N TYR A 59 -7.59 3.53 12.28
CA TYR A 59 -8.18 4.89 12.33
C TYR A 59 -9.71 4.91 12.08
N SER A 60 -10.45 3.97 12.66
CA SER A 60 -11.90 4.09 12.80
C SER A 60 -12.25 4.40 14.26
N THR A 61 -11.92 5.61 14.72
CA THR A 61 -12.43 6.22 15.96
C THR A 61 -12.50 7.71 15.77
#